data_AF-A0A8S1JCT2-F1
#
_entry.id   AF-A0A8S1JCT2-F1
#
_cell.length_a   1.000
_cell.length_b   1.000
_cell.length_c   1.000
_cell.angle_alpha   90.00
_cell.angle_beta   90.00
_cell.angle_gamma   90.00
#
_symmetry.space_group_name_H-M   'P 1'
#
loop_
_entity.id
_entity.type
_entity.pdbx_description
1 polymer ?
#
loop_
_entity_poly.entity_id
_entity_poly.type
_entity_poly.pdbx_seq_one_letter_code
_entity_poly.pdbx_strand_id
1 'polypeptide(L)'
;MHFSSCLSADAVVFMSLHPSSQPWARQEHSLIEVLRGQVHEEIMRYDCVLAKFLSTNSIEWEAIVAEHRGDLTQGFFRHLNNMTEAGASDPETQEKFRNMATMVMAMVEMHDQAGKDQRAMELAADSLADILQADSLDEADRRMDELAASGGLDPAMMLTMAKAWMSVKESPYTKDEVKEVMFHLYLKSRETAAAQQPPEVRILKHLLTLPEGAEMHEGIEDAFTEGDLSGDEALDFLTTSPARLLRTVEAVLSAYQTQRGKHTLLGETAGLMNPEVIRKLKYIEGYVRKHYT
;
A
#
# COMPACT_ATOMS: atom_id res chain seq x y z
N MET A 1 -87.94 -0.88 -27.93
CA MET A 1 -87.02 -2.04 -27.87
C MET A 1 -86.05 -1.92 -29.03
N HIS A 2 -84.81 -2.35 -28.80
CA HIS A 2 -83.74 -2.58 -29.77
C HIS A 2 -82.83 -1.45 -30.26
N PHE A 3 -81.57 -1.67 -29.86
CA PHE A 3 -80.30 -1.53 -30.54
C PHE A 3 -79.53 -0.20 -30.52
N SER A 4 -78.39 -0.36 -29.85
CA SER A 4 -77.20 0.47 -29.74
C SER A 4 -76.35 0.41 -31.01
N SER A 5 -75.41 1.36 -31.05
CA SER A 5 -74.14 1.42 -31.79
C SER A 5 -74.16 1.86 -33.25
N CYS A 6 -73.51 3.01 -33.50
CA CYS A 6 -72.42 3.14 -34.46
C CYS A 6 -71.62 4.44 -34.21
N LEU A 7 -70.34 4.36 -34.53
CA LEU A 7 -69.25 5.29 -34.25
C LEU A 7 -69.31 6.60 -35.06
N SER A 8 -68.73 7.66 -34.51
CA SER A 8 -67.87 8.65 -35.19
C SER A 8 -67.34 9.59 -34.10
N ALA A 9 -66.10 9.43 -33.62
CA ALA A 9 -64.90 10.03 -34.19
C ALA A 9 -64.98 11.57 -34.21
N ASP A 10 -64.45 12.19 -33.15
CA ASP A 10 -63.64 13.41 -33.28
C ASP A 10 -62.65 13.52 -32.12
N ALA A 11 -61.47 12.96 -32.40
CA ALA A 11 -60.14 13.45 -32.07
C ALA A 11 -59.98 14.29 -30.79
N VAL A 12 -59.80 13.60 -29.66
CA VAL A 12 -58.87 14.08 -28.64
C VAL A 12 -57.47 13.95 -29.23
N VAL A 13 -56.93 15.05 -29.77
CA VAL A 13 -55.49 15.20 -30.03
C VAL A 13 -54.80 15.27 -28.66
N PHE A 14 -54.66 14.11 -28.02
CA PHE A 14 -53.68 13.94 -26.96
C PHE A 14 -52.35 13.73 -27.67
N MET A 15 -51.62 14.82 -27.80
CA MET A 15 -50.27 14.87 -28.32
C MET A 15 -49.40 13.97 -27.42
N SER A 16 -49.25 12.70 -27.81
CA SER A 16 -48.27 11.77 -27.24
C SER A 16 -46.88 12.28 -27.59
N LEU A 17 -46.41 13.26 -26.83
CA LEU A 17 -45.00 13.66 -26.83
C LEU A 17 -44.21 12.50 -26.22
N HIS A 18 -43.50 11.79 -27.09
CA HIS A 18 -42.50 10.80 -26.72
C HIS A 18 -41.57 11.41 -25.65
N PRO A 19 -41.21 10.71 -24.55
CA PRO A 19 -40.43 11.26 -23.44
C PRO A 19 -39.15 12.00 -23.88
N SER A 20 -38.57 11.60 -25.02
CA SER A 20 -37.38 12.18 -25.67
C SER A 20 -37.56 13.59 -26.26
N SER A 21 -38.78 14.13 -26.28
CA SER A 21 -39.07 15.46 -26.85
C SER A 21 -39.17 16.59 -25.80
N GLN A 22 -39.12 16.25 -24.51
CA GLN A 22 -39.21 17.25 -23.44
C GLN A 22 -37.82 17.81 -23.05
N PRO A 23 -37.69 19.12 -22.78
CA PRO A 23 -36.39 19.76 -22.49
C PRO A 23 -35.66 19.18 -21.28
N TRP A 24 -36.40 18.81 -20.23
CA TRP A 24 -35.82 18.22 -19.01
C TRP A 24 -35.29 16.80 -19.25
N ALA A 25 -35.92 16.00 -20.13
CA ALA A 25 -35.44 14.67 -20.49
C ALA A 25 -34.15 14.69 -21.31
N ARG A 26 -33.96 15.73 -22.16
CA ARG A 26 -32.68 15.97 -22.84
C ARG A 26 -31.58 16.39 -21.86
N GLN A 27 -31.93 17.20 -20.87
CA GLN A 27 -31.01 17.62 -19.83
C GLN A 27 -30.59 16.42 -18.95
N GLU A 28 -31.53 15.58 -18.53
CA GLU A 28 -31.25 14.34 -17.81
C GLU A 28 -30.37 13.38 -18.63
N HIS A 29 -30.67 13.16 -19.91
CA HIS A 29 -29.83 12.33 -20.78
C HIS A 29 -28.42 12.90 -20.93
N SER A 30 -28.27 14.23 -21.08
CA SER A 30 -26.96 14.87 -21.14
C SER A 30 -26.16 14.71 -19.84
N LEU A 31 -26.83 14.79 -18.68
CA LEU A 31 -26.21 14.57 -17.38
C LEU A 31 -25.76 13.11 -17.22
N ILE A 32 -26.56 12.15 -17.68
CA ILE A 32 -26.20 10.72 -17.65
C ILE A 32 -24.95 10.45 -18.50
N GLU A 33 -24.85 11.01 -19.69
CA GLU A 33 -23.68 10.85 -20.56
C GLU A 33 -22.43 11.49 -19.96
N VAL A 34 -22.55 12.68 -19.37
CA VAL A 34 -21.43 13.34 -18.66
C VAL A 34 -20.98 12.51 -17.46
N LEU A 35 -21.91 12.04 -16.63
CA LEU A 35 -21.59 11.20 -15.47
C LEU A 35 -20.96 9.87 -15.91
N ARG A 36 -21.44 9.26 -17.01
CA ARG A 36 -20.86 8.05 -17.58
C ARG A 36 -19.42 8.29 -18.07
N GLY A 37 -19.19 9.41 -18.75
CA GLY A 37 -17.85 9.81 -19.19
C GLY A 37 -16.90 9.96 -18.00
N GLN A 38 -17.32 10.68 -16.95
CA GLN A 38 -16.54 10.89 -15.73
C GLN A 38 -16.20 9.57 -15.03
N VAL A 39 -17.17 8.67 -14.89
CA VAL A 39 -16.95 7.35 -14.29
C VAL A 39 -16.00 6.51 -15.14
N HIS A 40 -16.12 6.58 -16.47
CA HIS A 40 -15.22 5.85 -17.36
C HIS A 40 -13.78 6.34 -17.24
N GLU A 41 -13.55 7.67 -17.28
CA GLU A 41 -12.23 8.26 -17.10
C GLU A 41 -11.63 7.90 -15.74
N GLU A 42 -12.45 7.92 -14.68
CA GLU A 42 -12.03 7.53 -13.34
C GLU A 42 -11.60 6.06 -13.28
N ILE A 43 -12.38 5.14 -13.86
CA ILE A 43 -12.04 3.71 -13.91
C ILE A 43 -10.76 3.48 -14.72
N MET A 44 -10.59 4.14 -15.88
CA MET A 44 -9.38 4.02 -16.70
C MET A 44 -8.13 4.49 -15.95
N ARG A 45 -8.26 5.57 -15.16
CA ARG A 45 -7.19 6.05 -14.28
C ARG A 45 -6.84 5.02 -13.21
N TYR A 46 -7.85 4.41 -12.57
CA TYR A 46 -7.62 3.34 -11.60
C TYR A 46 -6.99 2.11 -12.21
N ASP A 47 -7.41 1.70 -13.41
CA ASP A 47 -6.80 0.58 -14.15
C ASP A 47 -5.33 0.86 -14.50
N CYS A 48 -5.01 2.11 -14.88
CA CYS A 48 -3.63 2.51 -15.15
C CYS A 48 -2.74 2.40 -13.90
N VAL A 49 -3.20 2.93 -12.76
CA VAL A 49 -2.46 2.84 -11.48
C VAL A 49 -2.34 1.38 -11.03
N LEU A 50 -3.41 0.60 -11.16
CA LEU A 50 -3.41 -0.83 -10.83
C LEU A 50 -2.40 -1.61 -11.68
N ALA A 51 -2.34 -1.32 -12.99
CA ALA A 51 -1.40 -1.95 -13.90
C ALA A 51 0.06 -1.67 -13.49
N LYS A 52 0.37 -0.48 -12.98
CA LYS A 52 1.71 -0.15 -12.46
C LYS A 52 2.10 -1.05 -11.28
N PHE A 53 1.21 -1.28 -10.32
CA PHE A 53 1.51 -2.20 -9.21
C PHE A 53 1.69 -3.64 -9.67
N LEU A 54 0.90 -4.09 -10.65
CA LEU A 54 0.98 -5.46 -11.16
C LEU A 54 2.22 -5.72 -12.02
N SER A 55 2.74 -4.70 -12.69
CA SER A 55 3.91 -4.82 -13.59
C SER A 55 5.25 -4.45 -12.94
N THR A 56 5.22 -3.86 -11.74
CA THR A 56 6.42 -3.37 -11.04
C THR A 56 6.74 -4.22 -9.82
N ASN A 57 8.03 -4.42 -9.54
CA ASN A 57 8.50 -5.07 -8.32
C ASN A 57 7.97 -4.33 -7.07
N SER A 58 7.57 -5.09 -6.04
CA SER A 58 7.05 -4.55 -4.77
C SER A 58 8.02 -3.60 -4.06
N ILE A 59 9.31 -3.69 -4.37
CA ILE A 59 10.35 -2.78 -3.88
C ILE A 59 10.10 -1.31 -4.26
N GLU A 60 9.37 -1.05 -5.35
CA GLU A 60 9.07 0.30 -5.84
C GLU A 60 7.62 0.73 -5.55
N TRP A 61 6.81 -0.10 -4.88
CA TRP A 61 5.41 0.22 -4.64
C TRP A 61 5.22 1.48 -3.79
N GLU A 62 6.10 1.74 -2.83
CA GLU A 62 6.11 3.00 -2.06
C GLU A 62 6.30 4.23 -2.97
N ALA A 63 7.15 4.09 -3.99
CA ALA A 63 7.39 5.11 -4.99
C ALA A 63 6.14 5.34 -5.84
N ILE A 64 5.50 4.27 -6.34
CA ILE A 64 4.21 4.35 -7.05
C ILE A 64 3.14 5.04 -6.19
N VAL A 65 3.06 4.71 -4.90
CA VAL A 65 2.11 5.34 -3.96
C VAL A 65 2.39 6.83 -3.83
N ALA A 66 3.66 7.24 -3.72
CA ALA A 66 4.03 8.64 -3.58
C ALA A 66 3.67 9.48 -4.80
N GLU A 67 3.81 8.92 -6.02
CA GLU A 67 3.45 9.58 -7.27
C GLU A 67 1.92 9.63 -7.47
N HIS A 68 1.25 8.50 -7.28
CA HIS A 68 -0.18 8.33 -7.57
C HIS A 68 -1.09 8.54 -6.37
N ARG A 69 -0.60 9.18 -5.29
CA ARG A 69 -1.37 9.33 -4.05
C ARG A 69 -2.74 9.93 -4.30
N GLY A 70 -2.86 10.91 -5.21
CA GLY A 70 -4.14 11.54 -5.56
C GLY A 70 -5.19 10.60 -6.13
N ASP A 71 -4.78 9.48 -6.73
CA ASP A 71 -5.66 8.47 -7.32
C ASP A 71 -6.02 7.36 -6.33
N LEU A 72 -5.19 7.15 -5.30
CA LEU A 72 -5.37 6.11 -4.27
C LEU A 72 -6.41 6.53 -3.21
N THR A 73 -7.64 6.68 -3.67
CA THR A 73 -8.81 7.11 -2.86
C THR A 73 -9.70 5.91 -2.50
N GLN A 74 -10.77 6.16 -1.74
CA GLN A 74 -11.80 5.15 -1.49
C GLN A 74 -12.40 4.61 -2.81
N GLY A 75 -12.47 5.43 -3.86
CA GLY A 75 -12.94 5.01 -5.19
C GLY A 75 -12.03 3.94 -5.81
N PHE A 76 -10.71 4.13 -5.73
CA PHE A 76 -9.72 3.16 -6.21
C PHE A 76 -9.83 1.82 -5.48
N PHE A 77 -9.91 1.84 -4.14
CA PHE A 77 -10.01 0.59 -3.37
C PHE A 77 -11.35 -0.11 -3.57
N ARG A 78 -12.43 0.64 -3.82
CA ARG A 78 -13.72 0.06 -4.24
C ARG A 78 -13.62 -0.61 -5.60
N HIS A 79 -12.95 0.03 -6.57
CA HIS A 79 -12.68 -0.56 -7.88
C HIS A 79 -11.86 -1.85 -7.76
N LEU A 80 -10.78 -1.84 -6.98
CA LEU A 80 -9.95 -3.02 -6.71
C LEU A 80 -10.75 -4.16 -6.06
N ASN A 81 -11.64 -3.85 -5.12
CA ASN A 81 -12.53 -4.84 -4.51
C ASN A 81 -13.51 -5.43 -5.53
N ASN A 82 -14.12 -4.58 -6.36
CA ASN A 82 -15.01 -5.04 -7.44
C ASN A 82 -14.29 -5.96 -8.43
N MET A 83 -13.03 -5.65 -8.77
CA MET A 83 -12.18 -6.51 -9.61
C MET A 83 -11.87 -7.86 -8.94
N THR A 84 -11.61 -7.84 -7.63
CA THR A 84 -11.41 -9.06 -6.84
C THR A 84 -12.66 -9.94 -6.83
N GLU A 85 -13.84 -9.33 -6.64
CA GLU A 85 -15.12 -10.04 -6.65
C GLU A 85 -15.52 -10.52 -8.05
N ALA A 86 -15.24 -9.74 -9.10
CA ALA A 86 -15.47 -10.11 -10.49
C ALA A 86 -14.55 -11.26 -10.95
N GLY A 87 -13.35 -11.39 -10.35
CA GLY A 87 -12.45 -12.53 -10.48
C GLY A 87 -12.95 -13.81 -9.77
N ALA A 88 -14.26 -13.97 -9.59
CA ALA A 88 -14.93 -15.01 -8.80
C ALA A 88 -14.48 -16.46 -9.08
N SER A 89 -13.84 -16.72 -10.22
CA SER A 89 -13.45 -18.06 -10.67
C SER A 89 -12.03 -18.50 -10.29
N ASP A 90 -11.17 -17.60 -9.80
CA ASP A 90 -9.78 -17.92 -9.45
C ASP A 90 -9.40 -17.44 -8.03
N PRO A 91 -9.36 -18.35 -7.04
CA PRO A 91 -8.96 -18.04 -5.67
C PRO A 91 -7.55 -17.43 -5.54
N GLU A 92 -6.60 -17.82 -6.38
CA GLU A 92 -5.21 -17.33 -6.32
C GLU A 92 -5.13 -15.86 -6.73
N THR A 93 -5.83 -15.52 -7.82
CA THR A 93 -5.96 -14.12 -8.27
C THR A 93 -6.67 -13.26 -7.21
N GLN A 94 -7.69 -13.79 -6.53
CA GLN A 94 -8.36 -13.06 -5.45
C GLN A 94 -7.43 -12.75 -4.29
N GLU A 95 -6.66 -13.75 -3.85
CA GLU A 95 -5.69 -13.58 -2.77
C GLU A 95 -4.61 -12.56 -3.15
N LYS A 96 -4.09 -12.62 -4.37
CA LYS A 96 -3.14 -11.64 -4.90
C LYS A 96 -3.68 -10.21 -4.82
N PHE A 97 -4.91 -9.97 -5.28
CA PHE A 97 -5.51 -8.63 -5.24
C PHE A 97 -5.78 -8.15 -3.80
N ARG A 98 -6.22 -9.04 -2.90
CA ARG A 98 -6.43 -8.69 -1.48
C ARG A 98 -5.12 -8.34 -0.77
N ASN A 99 -4.06 -9.11 -1.03
CA ASN A 99 -2.73 -8.85 -0.48
C ASN A 99 -2.19 -7.51 -0.99
N MET A 100 -2.33 -7.23 -2.28
CA MET A 100 -1.95 -5.93 -2.85
C MET A 100 -2.76 -4.78 -2.27
N ALA A 101 -4.09 -4.90 -2.18
CA ALA A 101 -4.96 -3.89 -1.58
C ALA A 101 -4.47 -3.54 -0.16
N THR A 102 -4.17 -4.56 0.64
CA THR A 102 -3.68 -4.41 2.02
C THR A 102 -2.35 -3.66 2.07
N MET A 103 -1.38 -4.07 1.25
CA MET A 103 -0.06 -3.43 1.20
C MET A 103 -0.14 -1.98 0.73
N VAL A 104 -0.89 -1.70 -0.35
CA VAL A 104 -1.04 -0.35 -0.90
C VAL A 104 -1.76 0.57 0.08
N MET A 105 -2.79 0.09 0.79
CA MET A 105 -3.44 0.87 1.86
C MET A 105 -2.47 1.25 2.99
N ALA A 106 -1.67 0.28 3.45
CA ALA A 106 -0.68 0.55 4.49
C ALA A 106 0.35 1.60 4.04
N MET A 107 0.83 1.50 2.80
CA MET A 107 1.73 2.49 2.20
C MET A 107 1.09 3.87 2.07
N VAL A 108 -0.20 3.93 1.70
CA VAL A 108 -0.96 5.19 1.65
C VAL A 108 -1.06 5.86 3.02
N GLU A 109 -1.33 5.10 4.09
CA GLU A 109 -1.39 5.68 5.44
C GLU A 109 -0.01 6.15 5.90
N MET A 110 1.05 5.36 5.64
CA MET A 110 2.42 5.78 5.96
C MET A 110 2.81 7.05 5.19
N HIS A 111 2.49 7.12 3.90
CA HIS A 111 2.68 8.30 3.07
C HIS A 111 1.99 9.53 3.68
N ASP A 112 0.70 9.41 3.99
CA ASP A 112 -0.10 10.52 4.53
C ASP A 112 0.38 10.94 5.91
N GLN A 113 0.83 9.99 6.71
CA GLN A 113 1.34 10.29 8.04
C GLN A 113 2.69 11.00 7.98
N ALA A 114 3.60 10.55 7.12
CA ALA A 114 4.89 11.20 6.89
C ALA A 114 4.72 12.62 6.34
N GLY A 115 3.77 12.81 5.41
CA GLY A 115 3.49 14.11 4.79
C GLY A 115 2.85 15.16 5.71
N LYS A 116 2.44 14.81 6.94
CA LYS A 116 1.85 15.78 7.89
C LYS A 116 2.90 16.66 8.56
N ASP A 117 4.13 16.17 8.72
CA ASP A 117 5.20 16.93 9.34
C ASP A 117 5.99 17.68 8.26
N GLN A 118 5.52 18.89 7.97
CA GLN A 118 6.13 19.75 6.95
C GLN A 118 7.61 20.04 7.23
N ARG A 119 7.98 20.19 8.51
CA ARG A 119 9.37 20.46 8.89
C ARG A 119 10.25 19.24 8.65
N ALA A 120 9.77 18.04 8.98
CA ALA A 120 10.49 16.81 8.68
C ALA A 120 10.67 16.62 7.16
N MET A 121 9.65 16.95 6.36
CA MET A 121 9.75 16.91 4.90
C MET A 121 10.77 17.91 4.34
N GLU A 122 10.85 19.12 4.89
CA GLU A 122 11.86 20.11 4.49
C GLU A 122 13.29 19.64 4.83
N LEU A 123 13.50 19.13 6.05
CA LEU A 123 14.79 18.58 6.46
C LEU A 123 15.21 17.37 5.62
N ALA A 124 14.26 16.52 5.26
CA ALA A 124 14.48 15.39 4.36
C ALA A 124 14.91 15.86 2.95
N ALA A 125 14.27 16.89 2.41
CA ALA A 125 14.63 17.47 1.12
C ALA A 125 16.05 18.08 1.15
N ASP A 126 16.39 18.82 2.21
CA ASP A 126 17.73 19.38 2.39
C ASP A 126 18.79 18.27 2.52
N SER A 127 18.49 17.20 3.25
CA SER A 127 19.39 16.06 3.43
C SER A 127 19.61 15.30 2.12
N LEU A 128 18.56 15.09 1.33
CA LEU A 128 18.70 14.50 -0.01
C LEU A 128 19.53 15.41 -0.93
N ALA A 129 19.30 16.72 -0.89
CA ALA A 129 20.07 17.67 -1.68
C ALA A 129 21.57 17.63 -1.32
N ASP A 130 21.91 17.47 -0.04
CA ASP A 130 23.30 17.28 0.40
C ASP A 130 23.89 15.96 -0.11
N ILE A 131 23.16 14.84 -0.01
CA ILE A 131 23.61 13.54 -0.53
C ILE A 131 23.91 13.62 -2.04
N LEU A 132 23.06 14.33 -2.79
CA LEU A 132 23.22 14.53 -4.24
C LEU A 132 24.40 15.46 -4.62
N GLN A 133 24.99 16.17 -3.66
CA GLN A 133 26.21 16.96 -3.88
C GLN A 133 27.49 16.11 -3.76
N ALA A 134 27.38 14.81 -3.48
CA ALA A 134 28.53 13.91 -3.45
C ALA A 134 29.23 13.84 -4.82
N ASP A 135 30.56 13.84 -4.82
CA ASP A 135 31.38 13.74 -6.03
C ASP A 135 31.43 12.32 -6.62
N SER A 136 30.98 11.31 -5.85
CA SER A 136 30.95 9.91 -6.25
C SER A 136 29.81 9.15 -5.57
N LEU A 137 29.45 7.98 -6.12
CA LEU A 137 28.44 7.10 -5.54
C LEU A 137 28.87 6.56 -4.17
N ASP A 138 30.16 6.22 -4.01
CA ASP A 138 30.71 5.76 -2.73
C ASP A 138 30.57 6.82 -1.63
N GLU A 139 30.78 8.09 -1.97
CA GLU A 139 30.60 9.20 -1.02
C GLU A 139 29.12 9.42 -0.70
N ALA A 140 28.22 9.29 -1.68
CA ALA A 140 26.78 9.38 -1.46
C ALA A 140 26.28 8.24 -0.54
N ASP A 141 26.76 7.02 -0.75
CA ASP A 141 26.45 5.85 0.07
C ASP A 141 26.94 6.04 1.52
N ARG A 142 28.15 6.57 1.70
CA ARG A 142 28.68 6.89 3.03
C ARG A 142 27.82 7.92 3.76
N ARG A 143 27.40 8.99 3.06
CA ARG A 143 26.50 10.00 3.63
C ARG A 143 25.13 9.41 4.01
N MET A 144 24.62 8.47 3.21
CA MET A 144 23.38 7.75 3.54
C MET A 144 23.53 6.92 4.81
N ASP A 145 24.66 6.22 4.97
CA ASP A 145 24.94 5.41 6.16
C ASP A 145 25.14 6.28 7.41
N GLU A 146 25.81 7.43 7.29
CA GLU A 146 25.93 8.44 8.36
C GLU A 146 24.56 9.02 8.76
N LEU A 147 23.73 9.36 7.77
CA LEU A 147 22.37 9.83 8.00
C LEU A 147 21.55 8.76 8.75
N ALA A 148 21.64 7.51 8.35
CA ALA A 148 20.97 6.40 9.01
C ALA A 148 21.43 6.20 10.46
N ALA A 149 22.74 6.26 10.71
CA ALA A 149 23.31 6.13 12.05
C ALA A 149 22.81 7.23 13.01
N SER A 150 22.48 8.41 12.48
CA SER A 150 21.88 9.51 13.25
C SER A 150 20.35 9.41 13.42
N GLY A 151 19.71 8.38 12.86
CA GLY A 151 18.25 8.22 12.85
C GLY A 151 17.55 9.06 11.79
N GLY A 152 18.28 9.62 10.82
CA GLY A 152 17.75 10.50 9.78
C GLY A 152 17.07 9.79 8.60
N LEU A 153 17.13 8.45 8.54
CA LEU A 153 16.29 7.66 7.61
C LEU A 153 14.88 7.45 8.18
N ASP A 154 14.23 8.56 8.53
CA ASP A 154 12.89 8.58 9.06
C ASP A 154 11.83 8.46 7.93
N PRO A 155 10.53 8.32 8.25
CA PRO A 155 9.49 8.21 7.24
C PRO A 155 9.43 9.40 6.25
N ALA A 156 9.83 10.60 6.66
CA ALA A 156 9.86 11.77 5.77
C ALA A 156 11.01 11.67 4.76
N MET A 157 12.18 11.20 5.20
CA MET A 157 13.31 10.90 4.31
C MET A 157 12.98 9.78 3.33
N MET A 158 12.39 8.67 3.81
CA MET A 158 11.97 7.57 2.94
C MET A 158 10.97 8.02 1.88
N LEU A 159 9.98 8.85 2.26
CA LEU A 159 9.02 9.42 1.32
C LEU A 159 9.69 10.36 0.30
N THR A 160 10.66 11.16 0.73
CA THR A 160 11.40 12.08 -0.14
C THR A 160 12.22 11.31 -1.17
N MET A 161 12.91 10.24 -0.76
CA MET A 161 13.63 9.34 -1.67
C MET A 161 12.70 8.69 -2.70
N ALA A 162 11.54 8.20 -2.26
CA ALA A 162 10.54 7.57 -3.12
C ALA A 162 10.00 8.55 -4.20
N LYS A 163 9.69 9.79 -3.79
CA LYS A 163 9.26 10.86 -4.71
C LYS A 163 10.35 11.25 -5.71
N ALA A 164 11.59 11.40 -5.24
CA ALA A 164 12.73 11.73 -6.10
C ALA A 164 12.99 10.64 -7.13
N TRP A 165 12.94 9.36 -6.72
CA TRP A 165 13.06 8.23 -7.63
C TRP A 165 11.98 8.26 -8.72
N MET A 166 10.69 8.36 -8.36
CA MET A 166 9.62 8.41 -9.36
C MET A 166 9.74 9.60 -10.30
N SER A 167 10.07 10.78 -9.76
CA SER A 167 10.23 12.00 -10.55
C SER A 167 11.30 11.83 -11.64
N VAL A 168 12.42 11.19 -11.28
CA VAL A 168 13.51 10.88 -12.22
C VAL A 168 13.13 9.77 -13.20
N LYS A 169 12.47 8.71 -12.71
CA LYS A 169 12.04 7.54 -13.49
C LYS A 169 11.05 7.91 -14.59
N GLU A 170 10.05 8.73 -14.28
CA GLU A 170 8.98 9.09 -15.22
C GLU A 170 9.32 10.30 -16.10
N SER A 171 10.35 11.08 -15.76
CA SER A 171 10.75 12.24 -16.54
C SER A 171 11.35 11.83 -17.89
N PRO A 172 10.79 12.31 -19.03
CA PRO A 172 11.36 12.06 -20.35
C PRO A 172 12.64 12.88 -20.60
N TYR A 173 12.98 13.81 -19.70
CA TYR A 173 14.12 14.71 -19.84
C TYR A 173 15.35 14.26 -19.06
N THR A 174 15.22 13.23 -18.23
CA THR A 174 16.32 12.72 -17.41
C THR A 174 17.06 11.63 -18.16
N LYS A 175 18.40 11.75 -18.22
CA LYS A 175 19.26 10.72 -18.83
C LYS A 175 19.23 9.43 -18.02
N ASP A 176 19.50 8.31 -18.67
CA ASP A 176 19.43 7.00 -18.03
C ASP A 176 20.49 6.83 -16.93
N GLU A 177 21.67 7.44 -17.08
CA GLU A 177 22.70 7.41 -16.02
C GLU A 177 22.23 8.09 -14.73
N VAL A 178 21.44 9.17 -14.85
CA VAL A 178 20.85 9.84 -13.68
C VAL A 178 19.77 8.99 -13.04
N LYS A 179 19.00 8.22 -13.85
CA LYS A 179 18.02 7.26 -13.32
C LYS A 179 18.72 6.14 -12.56
N GLU A 180 19.81 5.58 -13.10
CA GLU A 180 20.57 4.53 -12.44
C GLU A 180 21.12 5.00 -11.08
N VAL A 181 21.70 6.20 -11.01
CA VAL A 181 22.19 6.78 -9.75
C VAL A 181 21.04 6.99 -8.76
N MET A 182 19.93 7.59 -9.18
CA MET A 182 18.80 7.83 -8.29
C MET A 182 18.16 6.52 -7.80
N PHE A 183 18.09 5.51 -8.67
CA PHE A 183 17.61 4.18 -8.29
C PHE A 183 18.52 3.52 -7.27
N HIS A 184 19.83 3.59 -7.47
CA HIS A 184 20.82 3.09 -6.51
C HIS A 184 20.63 3.72 -5.14
N LEU A 185 20.56 5.06 -5.08
CA LEU A 185 20.37 5.76 -3.81
C LEU A 185 19.03 5.41 -3.14
N TYR A 186 17.96 5.26 -3.92
CA TYR A 186 16.67 4.79 -3.42
C TYR A 186 16.78 3.39 -2.80
N LEU A 187 17.39 2.43 -3.51
CA LEU A 187 17.60 1.08 -2.98
C LEU A 187 18.48 1.08 -1.73
N LYS A 188 19.62 1.77 -1.77
CA LYS A 188 20.53 1.93 -0.65
C LYS A 188 19.82 2.47 0.59
N SER A 189 18.99 3.51 0.44
CA SER A 189 18.21 4.05 1.57
C SER A 189 17.25 3.02 2.18
N ARG A 190 16.63 2.17 1.36
CA ARG A 190 15.72 1.11 1.83
C ARG A 190 16.46 -0.02 2.51
N GLU A 191 17.60 -0.43 1.96
CA GLU A 191 18.46 -1.45 2.55
C GLU A 191 19.02 -0.97 3.89
N THR A 192 19.56 0.24 3.94
CA THR A 192 20.10 0.84 5.17
C THR A 192 18.98 1.04 6.20
N ALA A 193 17.79 1.52 5.82
CA ALA A 193 16.65 1.64 6.73
C ALA A 193 16.16 0.27 7.25
N ALA A 194 16.15 -0.76 6.40
CA ALA A 194 15.80 -2.12 6.80
C ALA A 194 16.84 -2.72 7.77
N ALA A 195 18.12 -2.43 7.57
CA ALA A 195 19.20 -2.87 8.45
C ALA A 195 19.11 -2.24 9.85
N GLN A 196 18.64 -0.98 9.95
CA GLN A 196 18.44 -0.24 11.20
C GLN A 196 17.19 -0.68 11.99
N GLN A 197 16.35 -1.55 11.45
CA GLN A 197 15.19 -2.05 12.19
C GLN A 197 15.65 -2.81 13.45
N PRO A 198 14.95 -2.64 14.59
CA PRO A 198 15.24 -3.42 15.79
C PRO A 198 15.23 -4.93 15.48
N PRO A 199 16.10 -5.72 16.12
CA PRO A 199 16.25 -7.13 15.81
C PRO A 199 14.93 -7.87 15.96
N GLU A 200 14.09 -7.50 16.93
CA GLU A 200 12.77 -8.08 17.12
C GLU A 200 11.85 -7.92 15.90
N VAL A 201 11.91 -6.77 15.22
CA VAL A 201 11.09 -6.51 14.02
C VAL A 201 11.57 -7.38 12.86
N ARG A 202 12.90 -7.51 12.70
CA ARG A 202 13.51 -8.34 11.66
C ARG A 202 13.22 -9.83 11.89
N ILE A 203 13.33 -10.30 13.13
CA ILE A 203 12.96 -11.66 13.56
C ILE A 203 11.49 -11.93 13.26
N LEU A 204 10.59 -11.04 13.67
CA LEU A 204 9.15 -11.22 13.39
C LEU A 204 8.86 -11.27 11.90
N LYS A 205 9.50 -10.41 11.10
CA LYS A 205 9.34 -10.45 9.64
C LYS A 205 9.75 -11.81 9.07
N HIS A 206 10.85 -12.39 9.54
CA HIS A 206 11.27 -13.73 9.14
C HIS A 206 10.27 -14.80 9.61
N LEU A 207 9.92 -14.83 10.90
CA LEU A 207 8.99 -15.81 11.46
C LEU A 207 7.63 -15.84 10.75
N LEU A 208 7.12 -14.68 10.33
CA LEU A 208 5.84 -14.59 9.61
C LEU A 208 5.88 -15.23 8.22
N THR A 209 7.05 -15.39 7.61
CA THR A 209 7.23 -16.12 6.35
C THR A 209 7.19 -17.64 6.54
N LEU A 210 7.51 -18.13 7.74
CA LEU A 210 7.56 -19.55 8.03
C LEU A 210 6.14 -20.15 8.16
N PRO A 211 5.96 -21.43 7.81
CA PRO A 211 4.76 -22.19 8.14
C PRO A 211 4.57 -22.30 9.66
N GLU A 212 3.32 -22.28 10.13
CA GLU A 212 3.05 -22.54 11.55
C GLU A 212 3.39 -24.00 11.91
N GLY A 213 3.92 -24.20 13.11
CA GLY A 213 4.32 -25.52 13.61
C GLY A 213 5.81 -25.59 13.87
N ALA A 214 6.43 -26.72 13.49
CA ALA A 214 7.81 -27.02 13.85
C ALA A 214 8.81 -25.97 13.34
N GLU A 215 8.72 -25.56 12.08
CA GLU A 215 9.65 -24.59 11.47
C GLU A 215 9.59 -23.22 12.16
N MET A 216 8.39 -22.73 12.49
CA MET A 216 8.25 -21.47 13.23
C MET A 216 8.74 -21.60 14.68
N HIS A 217 8.54 -22.75 15.34
CA HIS A 217 9.07 -22.97 16.69
C HIS A 217 10.59 -22.99 16.69
N GLU A 218 11.20 -23.68 15.73
CA GLU A 218 12.66 -23.71 15.52
C GLU A 218 13.18 -22.30 15.28
N GLY A 219 12.54 -21.52 14.39
CA GLY A 219 12.92 -20.12 14.18
C GLY A 219 12.78 -19.24 15.43
N ILE A 220 11.82 -19.53 16.32
CA ILE A 220 11.68 -18.84 17.62
C ILE A 220 12.80 -19.26 18.57
N GLU A 221 13.15 -20.55 18.62
CA GLU A 221 14.24 -21.10 19.42
C GLU A 221 15.60 -20.53 18.98
N ASP A 222 15.84 -20.47 17.67
CA ASP A 222 17.03 -19.88 17.07
C ASP A 222 17.17 -18.40 17.43
N ALA A 223 16.07 -17.65 17.37
CA ALA A 223 16.04 -16.24 17.74
C ALA A 223 16.39 -15.98 19.22
N PHE A 224 16.32 -16.99 20.09
CA PHE A 224 16.64 -16.88 21.52
C PHE A 224 18.01 -17.45 21.91
N THR A 225 18.70 -18.11 20.98
CA THR A 225 19.99 -18.76 21.26
C THR A 225 21.15 -17.83 20.89
N GLU A 226 21.94 -17.38 21.88
CA GLU A 226 23.18 -16.62 21.64
C GLU A 226 24.21 -17.49 20.90
N GLY A 227 24.56 -17.11 19.66
CA GLY A 227 24.94 -18.05 18.60
C GLY A 227 26.40 -18.50 18.48
N ASP A 228 26.59 -19.49 17.60
CA ASP A 228 27.73 -19.63 16.69
C ASP A 228 27.28 -20.51 15.50
N LEU A 229 26.80 -19.91 14.40
CA LEU A 229 26.45 -20.63 13.18
C LEU A 229 26.87 -19.83 11.95
N SER A 230 28.15 -19.95 11.60
CA SER A 230 28.69 -19.54 10.31
C SER A 230 27.87 -20.14 9.15
N GLY A 231 27.30 -19.30 8.28
CA GLY A 231 26.85 -19.77 6.97
C GLY A 231 26.04 -18.83 6.08
N ASP A 232 25.35 -17.83 6.62
CA ASP A 232 24.53 -16.93 5.81
C ASP A 232 24.51 -15.50 6.39
N GLU A 233 25.27 -14.60 5.76
CA GLU A 233 25.51 -13.20 6.20
C GLU A 233 24.21 -12.37 6.41
N ALA A 234 23.06 -12.85 5.91
CA ALA A 234 21.78 -12.15 6.06
C ALA A 234 21.05 -12.40 7.39
N LEU A 235 21.27 -13.55 8.03
CA LEU A 235 20.63 -13.98 9.28
C LEU A 235 21.54 -13.86 10.52
N ASP A 236 22.81 -13.56 10.30
CA ASP A 236 23.93 -13.93 11.17
C ASP A 236 23.96 -13.31 12.59
N PHE A 237 23.05 -12.41 12.99
CA PHE A 237 23.15 -11.70 14.28
C PHE A 237 21.83 -11.30 14.97
N LEU A 238 20.68 -11.87 14.60
CA LEU A 238 19.40 -11.43 15.17
C LEU A 238 18.98 -12.29 16.37
N THR A 239 19.71 -12.20 17.46
CA THR A 239 19.27 -12.78 18.74
C THR A 239 18.46 -11.75 19.52
N THR A 240 17.46 -12.21 20.26
CA THR A 240 16.67 -11.39 21.17
C THR A 240 16.28 -12.20 22.41
N SER A 241 15.73 -11.52 23.40
CA SER A 241 15.15 -12.18 24.57
C SER A 241 13.65 -12.44 24.35
N PRO A 242 13.09 -13.52 24.93
CA PRO A 242 11.65 -13.78 24.88
C PRO A 242 10.78 -12.58 25.28
N ALA A 243 11.17 -11.84 26.33
CA ALA A 243 10.45 -10.66 26.80
C ALA A 243 10.44 -9.50 25.79
N ARG A 244 11.56 -9.29 25.07
CA ARG A 244 11.66 -8.24 24.04
C ARG A 244 10.84 -8.60 22.81
N LEU A 245 10.89 -9.86 22.36
CA LEU A 245 10.06 -10.33 21.25
C LEU A 245 8.57 -10.22 21.59
N LEU A 246 8.15 -10.67 22.78
CA LEU A 246 6.76 -10.56 23.25
C LEU A 246 6.28 -9.11 23.27
N ARG A 247 7.08 -8.18 23.81
CA ARG A 247 6.72 -6.76 23.82
C ARG A 247 6.47 -6.21 22.41
N THR A 248 7.30 -6.61 21.44
CA THR A 248 7.14 -6.19 20.05
C THR A 248 5.86 -6.79 19.44
N VAL A 249 5.58 -8.07 19.68
CA VAL A 249 4.35 -8.73 19.22
C VAL A 249 3.11 -8.06 19.82
N GLU A 250 3.11 -7.80 21.13
CA GLU A 250 2.03 -7.11 21.83
C GLU A 250 1.81 -5.69 21.29
N ALA A 251 2.88 -4.94 21.03
CA ALA A 251 2.79 -3.61 20.45
C ALA A 251 2.13 -3.63 19.06
N VAL A 252 2.51 -4.58 18.21
CA VAL A 252 1.91 -4.75 16.87
C VAL A 252 0.43 -5.16 16.97
N LEU A 253 0.09 -6.12 17.84
CA LEU A 253 -1.29 -6.55 18.07
C LEU A 253 -2.17 -5.43 18.64
N SER A 254 -1.63 -4.62 19.55
CA SER A 254 -2.31 -3.47 20.14
C SER A 254 -2.55 -2.36 19.11
N ALA A 255 -1.55 -2.07 18.27
CA ALA A 255 -1.69 -1.13 17.17
C ALA A 255 -2.80 -1.58 16.20
N TYR A 256 -2.83 -2.87 15.84
CA TYR A 256 -3.89 -3.44 15.00
C TYR A 256 -5.28 -3.28 15.61
N GLN A 257 -5.46 -3.58 16.90
CA GLN A 257 -6.75 -3.42 17.59
C GLN A 257 -7.20 -1.96 17.65
N THR A 258 -6.25 -1.04 17.90
CA THR A 258 -6.50 0.40 17.94
C THR A 258 -6.92 0.92 16.56
N GLN A 259 -6.31 0.41 15.50
CA GLN A 259 -6.59 0.81 14.12
C GLN A 259 -7.98 0.31 13.67
N ARG A 260 -8.40 -0.88 14.09
CA ARG A 260 -9.75 -1.43 13.85
C ARG A 260 -10.88 -0.58 14.40
N GLY A 261 -10.61 0.26 15.40
CA GLY A 261 -11.59 1.16 16.02
C GLY A 261 -11.71 2.54 15.37
N LYS A 262 -10.91 2.87 14.34
CA LYS A 262 -10.89 4.22 13.73
C LYS A 262 -11.78 4.31 12.49
N HIS A 263 -12.37 5.48 12.22
CA HIS A 263 -13.02 5.80 10.94
C HIS A 263 -11.98 6.30 9.90
N THR A 264 -10.91 5.53 9.70
CA THR A 264 -9.94 5.77 8.63
C THR A 264 -10.11 4.68 7.56
N LEU A 265 -9.59 4.89 6.35
CA LEU A 265 -9.54 3.85 5.30
C LEU A 265 -9.08 2.51 5.86
N LEU A 266 -8.10 2.51 6.78
CA LEU A 266 -7.58 1.32 7.46
C LEU A 266 -8.44 0.79 8.61
N GLY A 267 -9.31 1.57 9.24
CA GLY A 267 -10.26 1.06 10.23
C GLY A 267 -11.56 0.52 9.62
N GLU A 268 -11.99 1.06 8.47
CA GLU A 268 -13.04 0.46 7.63
C GLU A 268 -12.57 -0.86 6.98
N THR A 269 -11.25 -1.02 6.78
CA THR A 269 -10.61 -2.20 6.19
C THR A 269 -9.72 -2.98 7.15
N ALA A 270 -9.79 -2.73 8.46
CA ALA A 270 -9.06 -3.55 9.44
C ALA A 270 -9.56 -5.00 9.48
N GLY A 271 -10.75 -5.26 8.91
CA GLY A 271 -11.24 -6.59 8.58
C GLY A 271 -10.57 -7.25 7.36
N LEU A 272 -9.78 -6.49 6.58
CA LEU A 272 -9.08 -6.92 5.35
C LEU A 272 -7.57 -7.14 5.56
N MET A 273 -6.95 -6.58 6.61
CA MET A 273 -5.58 -6.97 7.00
C MET A 273 -5.55 -8.48 7.25
N ASN A 274 -4.63 -9.18 6.58
CA ASN A 274 -4.62 -10.63 6.51
C ASN A 274 -4.88 -11.26 7.90
N PRO A 275 -6.05 -11.89 8.12
CA PRO A 275 -6.37 -12.57 9.37
C PRO A 275 -5.28 -13.57 9.75
N GLU A 276 -4.56 -14.11 8.77
CA GLU A 276 -3.43 -15.02 8.94
C GLU A 276 -2.23 -14.36 9.61
N VAL A 277 -1.85 -13.12 9.28
CA VAL A 277 -0.71 -12.45 9.94
C VAL A 277 -1.03 -12.21 11.41
N ILE A 278 -2.24 -11.73 11.72
CA ILE A 278 -2.67 -11.54 13.11
C ILE A 278 -2.79 -12.88 13.84
N ARG A 279 -3.25 -13.93 13.16
CA ARG A 279 -3.32 -15.30 13.70
C ARG A 279 -1.93 -15.86 13.99
N LYS A 280 -0.97 -15.72 13.07
CA LYS A 280 0.43 -16.09 13.25
C LYS A 280 1.07 -15.30 14.39
N LEU A 281 0.84 -13.98 14.48
CA LEU A 281 1.32 -13.17 15.61
C LEU A 281 0.77 -13.66 16.96
N LYS A 282 -0.52 -14.01 17.04
CA LYS A 282 -1.12 -14.63 18.24
C LYS A 282 -0.57 -16.02 18.52
N TYR A 283 -0.24 -16.78 17.48
CA TYR A 283 0.39 -18.09 17.63
C TYR A 283 1.80 -17.96 18.23
N ILE A 284 2.61 -17.04 17.69
CA ILE A 284 3.94 -16.69 18.23
C ILE A 284 3.80 -16.21 19.68
N GLU A 285 2.88 -15.28 19.97
CA GLU A 285 2.62 -14.80 21.34
C GLU A 285 2.29 -15.96 22.30
N GLY A 286 1.36 -16.85 21.90
CA GLY A 286 0.92 -17.98 22.71
C GLY A 286 2.03 -19.00 22.95
N TYR A 287 2.86 -19.27 21.94
CA TYR A 287 3.99 -20.17 22.06
C TYR A 287 5.07 -19.60 23.00
N VAL A 288 5.48 -18.34 22.78
CA VAL A 288 6.53 -17.72 23.61
C VAL A 288 6.09 -17.60 25.06
N ARG A 289 4.84 -17.22 25.34
CA ARG A 289 4.29 -17.18 26.71
C ARG A 289 4.25 -18.55 27.39
N LYS A 290 3.98 -19.62 26.64
CA LYS A 290 3.86 -20.97 27.21
C LYS A 290 5.22 -21.59 27.54
N HIS A 291 6.25 -21.27 26.76
CA HIS A 291 7.54 -21.95 26.83
C HIS A 291 8.65 -21.10 27.51
N TYR A 292 8.50 -19.77 27.57
CA TYR A 292 9.56 -18.85 28.00
C TYR A 292 9.11 -17.77 29.01
N THR A 293 7.88 -17.82 29.51
CA THR A 293 7.34 -16.91 30.55
C THR A 293 6.68 -17.71 31.66
#